data_AF-A0A0B7NG52-F1
#
_entry.id   AF-A0A0B7NG52-F1
#
_cell.length_a   1.000
_cell.length_b   1.000
_cell.length_c   1.000
_cell.angle_alpha   90.00
_cell.angle_beta   90.00
_cell.angle_gamma   90.00
#
_symmetry.space_group_name_H-M   'P 1'
#
loop_
_entity.id
_entity.type
_entity.pdbx_description
1 polymer ?
#
loop_
_entity_poly.entity_id
_entity_poly.type
_entity_poly.pdbx_seq_one_letter_code
_entity_poly.pdbx_strand_id
1 'polypeptide(L)'
;MPFIPATRKRTLAKPQEDKIQWNITKGHYKKQCREIASARKHPTPALTTVYIASKFVQFLYNTREENVKLDQFALEITSLYRSVAFSSEQFNKIISDQVINAVRLLEYYYKLFARLKVLALSLSSILKHIENLDSALVELISYDEYIAAYIPHLSDEMLDEFFEKDGMQLTDWSSSIKISNARRLHLILDHYAASMTSDQLKNILVRLMSFHKVHPKNGDENLRIRGDDVLHIFDIIGAINNAAKQSLQKDDPYDMCVILTLAQITLEHMHASVGYTYASWFESLFIKKTSAILDKRTSTMFIKILQQIILYELPSVLQIHGRALIDCATIPNSQLYVSNARKRLLELGLDRQLKCYPISLKTPLRLDIISENNAGKGDEIGDIIQQFIHKDNTIPVSLLHAHVFKKQWFMSTFLPALLDWKGENMEGRNNLMVALKKMNKIPDNLYKTFIQQQKQKKTA
;
A
#
# COMPACT_ATOMS: atom_id res chain seq x y z
N MET A 1 9.67 21.34 -33.41
CA MET A 1 9.25 19.94 -33.14
C MET A 1 7.98 19.98 -32.29
N PRO A 2 6.97 19.16 -32.60
CA PRO A 2 5.69 19.23 -31.92
C PRO A 2 5.83 18.78 -30.46
N PHE A 3 5.25 19.57 -29.55
CA PHE A 3 5.12 19.29 -28.13
C PHE A 3 4.36 17.98 -27.94
N ILE A 4 5.07 16.92 -27.54
CA ILE A 4 4.43 15.68 -27.10
C ILE A 4 3.86 15.94 -25.70
N PRO A 5 2.55 15.75 -25.45
CA PRO A 5 1.96 15.99 -24.15
C PRO A 5 2.52 14.99 -23.13
N ALA A 6 2.85 15.48 -21.93
CA ALA A 6 3.24 14.65 -20.80
C ALA A 6 2.06 13.76 -20.36
N THR A 7 1.99 12.57 -20.95
CA THR A 7 1.07 11.50 -20.59
C THR A 7 1.92 10.31 -20.16
N ARG A 8 2.25 10.19 -18.87
CA ARG A 8 2.67 8.91 -18.25
C ARG A 8 2.76 9.00 -16.73
N LYS A 9 2.32 7.93 -16.10
CA LYS A 9 2.46 7.63 -14.65
C LYS A 9 3.93 7.73 -14.22
N ARG A 10 4.13 8.10 -12.96
CA ARG A 10 5.42 8.42 -12.28
C ARG A 10 6.38 7.25 -12.06
N THR A 11 6.40 6.24 -12.92
CA THR A 11 7.29 5.09 -12.80
C THR A 11 7.89 4.75 -14.16
N LEU A 12 9.21 4.91 -14.31
CA LEU A 12 9.94 4.10 -15.29
C LEU A 12 9.88 2.67 -14.76
N ALA A 13 9.10 1.83 -15.42
CA ALA A 13 8.86 0.47 -14.98
C ALA A 13 9.89 -0.52 -15.55
N LYS A 14 10.78 -0.12 -16.47
CA LYS A 14 11.61 -1.08 -17.23
C LYS A 14 13.07 -0.65 -17.40
N PRO A 15 14.05 -1.50 -17.03
CA PRO A 15 15.50 -1.29 -17.26
C PRO A 15 15.91 -1.06 -18.73
N GLN A 16 15.04 -1.39 -19.68
CA GLN A 16 15.28 -1.24 -21.12
C GLN A 16 15.22 0.23 -21.56
N GLU A 17 14.44 1.07 -20.87
CA GLU A 17 14.32 2.50 -21.17
C GLU A 17 15.62 3.25 -20.80
N ASP A 18 16.32 2.83 -19.74
CA ASP A 18 17.65 3.33 -19.33
C ASP A 18 18.76 2.95 -20.34
N LYS A 19 18.68 1.76 -20.94
CA LYS A 19 19.68 1.26 -21.91
C LYS A 19 19.68 2.06 -23.22
N ILE A 20 18.54 2.60 -23.62
CA ILE A 20 18.40 3.48 -24.79
C ILE A 20 19.08 4.83 -24.50
N GLN A 21 18.84 5.41 -23.32
CA GLN A 21 19.49 6.64 -22.87
C GLN A 21 21.02 6.50 -22.80
N TRP A 22 21.52 5.34 -22.33
CA TRP A 22 22.95 4.99 -22.29
C TRP A 22 23.61 5.00 -23.68
N ASN A 23 22.94 4.42 -24.69
CA ASN A 23 23.49 4.37 -26.04
C ASN A 23 23.54 5.76 -26.69
N ILE A 24 22.56 6.61 -26.40
CA ILE A 24 22.50 8.01 -26.86
C ILE A 24 23.62 8.84 -26.22
N THR A 25 23.85 8.68 -24.91
CA THR A 25 24.88 9.44 -24.15
C THR A 25 26.32 9.00 -24.42
N LYS A 26 26.55 7.73 -24.78
CA LYS A 26 27.88 7.21 -25.17
C LYS A 26 28.48 7.98 -26.37
N GLY A 27 27.63 8.44 -27.29
CA GLY A 27 28.03 9.26 -28.44
C GLY A 27 28.42 10.69 -28.06
N HIS A 28 27.71 11.29 -27.10
CA HIS A 28 28.00 12.61 -26.57
C HIS A 28 29.27 12.63 -25.71
N TYR A 29 29.51 11.60 -24.90
CA TYR A 29 30.75 11.46 -24.10
C TYR A 29 32.02 11.50 -24.97
N LYS A 30 32.07 10.74 -26.07
CA LYS A 30 33.23 10.75 -26.97
C LYS A 30 33.46 12.10 -27.67
N LYS A 31 32.39 12.84 -27.97
CA LYS A 31 32.47 14.15 -28.61
C LYS A 31 32.88 15.24 -27.61
N GLN A 32 32.31 15.21 -26.41
CA GLN A 32 32.59 16.16 -25.34
C GLN A 32 33.99 15.96 -24.75
N CYS A 33 34.50 14.73 -24.63
CA CYS A 33 35.91 14.49 -24.27
C CYS A 33 36.90 15.03 -25.31
N ARG A 34 36.55 15.02 -26.61
CA ARG A 34 37.39 15.64 -27.66
C ARG A 34 37.40 17.16 -27.58
N GLU A 35 36.26 17.77 -27.26
CA GLU A 35 36.14 19.23 -27.07
C GLU A 35 36.83 19.69 -25.77
N ILE A 36 36.73 18.94 -24.68
CA ILE A 36 37.42 19.21 -23.40
C ILE A 36 38.94 19.07 -23.54
N ALA A 37 39.43 18.13 -24.36
CA ALA A 37 40.87 18.02 -24.66
C ALA A 37 41.40 19.24 -25.42
N SER A 38 40.56 19.95 -26.17
CA SER A 38 40.92 21.16 -26.93
C SER A 38 40.79 22.47 -26.14
N ALA A 39 40.06 22.48 -25.03
CA ALA A 39 39.78 23.68 -24.24
C ALA A 39 40.48 23.64 -22.87
N ARG A 40 41.82 23.60 -22.86
CA ARG A 40 42.60 23.93 -21.64
C ARG A 40 42.76 25.44 -21.55
N LYS A 41 41.87 26.10 -20.81
CA LYS A 41 42.14 27.31 -20.02
C LYS A 41 40.95 27.53 -19.07
N HIS A 42 41.18 27.17 -17.81
CA HIS A 42 40.30 27.33 -16.63
C HIS A 42 38.82 26.96 -16.78
N PRO A 43 38.38 25.79 -16.28
CA PRO A 43 36.96 25.52 -16.12
C PRO A 43 36.57 25.50 -14.64
N THR A 44 35.63 26.36 -14.27
CA THR A 44 34.58 25.96 -13.33
C THR A 44 34.15 24.53 -13.69
N PRO A 45 34.14 23.56 -12.76
CA PRO A 45 33.89 22.17 -13.12
C PRO A 45 32.53 22.07 -13.82
N ALA A 46 32.53 21.65 -15.08
CA ALA A 46 31.31 21.48 -15.84
C ALA A 46 30.39 20.54 -15.06
N LEU A 47 29.13 20.95 -14.88
CA LEU A 47 28.13 20.13 -14.22
C LEU A 47 27.96 18.84 -15.03
N THR A 48 28.38 17.71 -14.47
CA THR A 48 28.37 16.39 -15.11
C THR A 48 27.78 15.37 -14.14
N THR A 49 27.32 14.22 -14.67
CA THR A 49 26.85 13.10 -13.84
C THR A 49 27.88 12.70 -12.78
N VAL A 50 29.17 12.64 -13.14
CA VAL A 50 30.27 12.30 -12.23
C VAL A 50 30.39 13.32 -11.10
N TYR A 51 30.32 14.61 -11.43
CA TYR A 51 30.42 15.68 -10.46
C TYR A 51 29.26 15.66 -9.46
N ILE A 52 28.03 15.49 -9.94
CA ILE A 52 26.85 15.38 -9.07
C ILE A 52 26.93 14.12 -8.20
N ALA A 53 27.31 12.97 -8.77
CA ALA A 53 27.47 11.72 -8.02
C ALA A 53 28.50 11.86 -6.89
N SER A 54 29.66 12.47 -7.18
CA SER A 54 30.71 12.72 -6.19
C SER A 54 30.25 13.66 -5.07
N LYS A 55 29.52 14.73 -5.43
CA LYS A 55 28.88 15.61 -4.43
C LYS A 55 27.85 14.87 -3.58
N PHE A 56 27.07 13.99 -4.20
CA PHE A 56 26.06 13.20 -3.50
C PHE A 56 26.71 12.23 -2.51
N VAL A 57 27.79 11.55 -2.90
CA VAL A 57 28.61 10.73 -1.99
C VAL A 57 29.11 11.54 -0.80
N GLN A 58 29.69 12.73 -1.02
CA GLN A 58 30.13 13.61 0.06
C GLN A 58 28.98 14.03 0.99
N PHE A 59 27.81 14.31 0.42
CA PHE A 59 26.59 14.58 1.19
C PHE A 59 26.17 13.39 2.05
N LEU A 60 26.30 12.16 1.56
CA LEU A 60 26.01 10.95 2.35
C LEU A 60 26.96 10.75 3.53
N TYR A 61 28.13 11.38 3.56
CA TYR A 61 28.97 11.41 4.77
C TYR A 61 28.52 12.50 5.76
N ASN A 62 27.91 13.59 5.29
CA ASN A 62 27.50 14.74 6.11
C ASN A 62 26.13 15.33 5.66
N THR A 63 25.07 14.94 6.36
CA THR A 63 23.67 15.28 6.03
C THR A 63 23.17 16.56 6.70
N ARG A 64 24.06 17.44 7.16
CA ARG A 64 23.65 18.80 7.57
C ARG A 64 22.94 19.49 6.41
N GLU A 65 21.77 20.07 6.71
CA GLU A 65 20.90 20.77 5.74
C GLU A 65 20.36 19.85 4.63
N GLU A 66 19.99 18.61 4.98
CA GLU A 66 19.55 17.59 4.03
C GLU A 66 18.47 18.05 3.04
N ASN A 67 17.43 18.76 3.49
CA ASN A 67 16.33 19.16 2.61
C ASN A 67 16.79 20.14 1.53
N VAL A 68 17.56 21.17 1.91
CA VAL A 68 18.07 22.19 0.97
C VAL A 68 19.01 21.55 -0.05
N LYS A 69 19.90 20.66 0.40
CA LYS A 69 20.84 19.96 -0.48
C LYS A 69 20.15 18.97 -1.41
N LEU A 70 19.15 18.23 -0.94
CA LEU A 70 18.38 17.29 -1.77
C LEU A 70 17.56 18.02 -2.84
N ASP A 71 16.98 19.17 -2.53
CA ASP A 71 16.26 19.99 -3.51
C ASP A 71 17.23 20.54 -4.57
N GLN A 72 18.43 20.94 -4.16
CA GLN A 72 19.49 21.35 -5.08
C GLN A 72 19.94 20.20 -5.99
N PHE A 73 20.17 18.99 -5.44
CA PHE A 73 20.49 17.81 -6.25
C PHE A 73 19.37 17.49 -7.25
N ALA A 74 18.11 17.57 -6.84
CA ALA A 74 16.97 17.34 -7.73
C ALA A 74 16.94 18.35 -8.90
N LEU A 75 17.24 19.62 -8.64
CA LEU A 75 17.34 20.65 -9.68
C LEU A 75 18.51 20.39 -10.64
N GLU A 76 19.69 20.08 -10.12
CA GLU A 76 20.89 19.81 -10.92
C GLU A 76 20.71 18.56 -11.80
N ILE A 77 20.18 17.46 -11.25
CA ILE A 77 19.86 16.24 -12.00
C ILE A 77 18.78 16.52 -13.04
N THR A 78 17.72 17.26 -12.69
CA THR A 78 16.67 17.64 -13.65
C THR A 78 17.23 18.44 -14.83
N SER A 79 18.16 19.37 -14.56
CA SER A 79 18.82 20.16 -15.59
C SER A 79 19.66 19.28 -16.52
N LEU A 80 20.53 18.41 -15.97
CA LEU A 80 21.33 17.47 -16.75
C LEU A 80 20.48 16.47 -17.53
N TYR A 81 19.37 16.01 -16.95
CA TYR A 81 18.46 15.08 -17.60
C TYR A 81 17.80 15.73 -18.82
N ARG A 82 17.34 16.98 -18.70
CA ARG A 82 16.74 17.75 -19.80
C ARG A 82 17.73 18.06 -20.92
N SER A 83 19.02 18.21 -20.61
CA SER A 83 20.07 18.39 -21.61
C SER A 83 20.65 17.08 -22.14
N VAL A 84 20.08 15.92 -21.77
CA VAL A 84 20.55 14.58 -22.16
C VAL A 84 22.01 14.33 -21.74
N ALA A 85 22.46 14.99 -20.66
CA ALA A 85 23.80 14.86 -20.10
C ALA A 85 23.84 14.02 -18.81
N PHE A 86 22.67 13.65 -18.26
CA PHE A 86 22.56 12.78 -17.09
C PHE A 86 22.55 11.29 -17.47
N SER A 87 23.30 10.48 -16.72
CA SER A 87 23.30 9.03 -16.82
C SER A 87 22.98 8.39 -15.46
N SER A 88 21.80 7.77 -15.36
CA SER A 88 21.35 7.05 -14.15
C SER A 88 22.31 5.92 -13.77
N GLU A 89 22.72 5.12 -14.75
CA GLU A 89 23.65 4.00 -14.57
C GLU A 89 25.01 4.47 -14.01
N GLN A 90 25.56 5.53 -14.60
CA GLN A 90 26.85 6.06 -14.15
C GLN A 90 26.74 6.69 -12.76
N PHE A 91 25.62 7.36 -12.47
CA PHE A 91 25.34 7.89 -11.14
C PHE A 91 25.28 6.76 -10.11
N ASN A 92 24.47 5.72 -10.36
CA ASN A 92 24.28 4.58 -9.47
C ASN A 92 25.59 3.83 -9.20
N LYS A 93 26.40 3.59 -10.22
CA LYS A 93 27.70 2.95 -10.06
C LYS A 93 28.66 3.78 -9.19
N ILE A 94 28.74 5.09 -9.40
CA ILE A 94 29.66 5.93 -8.62
C ILE A 94 29.24 5.97 -7.15
N ILE A 95 27.94 6.10 -6.87
CA ILE A 95 27.46 6.18 -5.49
C ILE A 95 27.54 4.83 -4.79
N SER A 96 27.34 3.71 -5.49
CA SER A 96 27.52 2.38 -4.88
C SER A 96 28.98 2.07 -4.58
N ASP A 97 29.89 2.39 -5.50
CA ASP A 97 31.32 2.05 -5.36
C ASP A 97 32.01 2.83 -4.23
N GLN A 98 31.46 3.98 -3.83
CA GLN A 98 32.10 4.92 -2.89
C GLN A 98 31.40 5.04 -1.53
N VAL A 99 30.20 4.47 -1.38
CA VAL A 99 29.43 4.60 -0.13
C VAL A 99 29.59 3.34 0.71
N ILE A 100 30.07 3.54 1.95
CA ILE A 100 30.28 2.47 2.92
C ILE A 100 28.96 2.03 3.59
N ASN A 101 27.98 2.94 3.69
CA ASN A 101 26.70 2.68 4.36
C ASN A 101 25.54 2.58 3.36
N ALA A 102 25.19 1.34 2.99
CA ALA A 102 24.11 1.03 2.06
C ALA A 102 22.73 1.50 2.54
N VAL A 103 22.46 1.49 3.85
CA VAL A 103 21.17 1.92 4.43
C VAL A 103 20.96 3.41 4.16
N ARG A 104 21.98 4.22 4.47
CA ARG A 104 21.96 5.66 4.24
C ARG A 104 21.88 5.98 2.75
N LEU A 105 22.58 5.22 1.91
CA LEU A 105 22.45 5.35 0.46
C LEU A 105 21.00 5.14 0.02
N LEU A 106 20.36 4.03 0.42
CA LEU A 106 18.99 3.71 0.02
C LEU A 106 17.97 4.73 0.55
N GLU A 107 18.11 5.19 1.79
CA GLU A 107 17.25 6.24 2.36
C GLU A 107 17.31 7.52 1.52
N TYR A 108 18.52 8.07 1.32
CA TYR A 108 18.67 9.36 0.65
C TYR A 108 18.48 9.26 -0.86
N TYR A 109 18.74 8.09 -1.46
CA TYR A 109 18.38 7.81 -2.84
C TYR A 109 16.86 7.85 -3.04
N TYR A 110 16.08 7.25 -2.14
CA TYR A 110 14.62 7.35 -2.18
C TYR A 110 14.14 8.79 -1.98
N LYS A 111 14.67 9.50 -0.98
CA LYS A 111 14.34 10.93 -0.74
C LYS A 111 14.62 11.80 -1.97
N LEU A 112 15.71 11.55 -2.68
CA LEU A 112 16.06 12.23 -3.92
C LEU A 112 15.12 11.83 -5.07
N PHE A 113 14.89 10.53 -5.24
CA PHE A 113 13.95 9.97 -6.23
C PHE A 113 12.56 10.59 -6.09
N ALA A 114 12.03 10.70 -4.86
CA ALA A 114 10.72 11.29 -4.59
C ALA A 114 10.60 12.79 -4.95
N ARG A 115 11.73 13.52 -4.94
CA ARG A 115 11.80 14.96 -5.28
C ARG A 115 11.96 15.20 -6.78
N LEU A 116 12.44 14.22 -7.53
CA LEU A 116 12.62 14.35 -8.97
C LEU A 116 11.27 14.40 -9.68
N LYS A 117 11.07 15.46 -10.48
CA LYS A 117 9.91 15.61 -11.38
C LYS A 117 10.16 14.98 -12.76
N VAL A 118 11.29 14.32 -12.92
CA VAL A 118 11.73 13.68 -14.15
C VAL A 118 12.13 12.23 -13.85
N LEU A 119 12.09 11.42 -14.90
CA LEU A 119 12.40 10.00 -14.86
C LEU A 119 13.92 9.77 -14.94
N ALA A 120 14.67 10.45 -14.07
CA ALA A 120 16.13 10.41 -14.10
C ALA A 120 16.72 9.27 -13.27
N LEU A 121 16.05 8.85 -12.20
CA LEU A 121 16.50 7.78 -11.31
C LEU A 121 15.49 6.63 -11.28
N SER A 122 15.98 5.44 -10.97
CA SER A 122 15.18 4.22 -10.84
C SER A 122 15.56 3.49 -9.54
N LEU A 123 14.55 3.09 -8.76
CA LEU A 123 14.75 2.32 -7.53
C LEU A 123 15.26 0.90 -7.85
N SER A 124 14.79 0.27 -8.93
CA SER A 124 15.28 -1.07 -9.32
C SER A 124 16.73 -1.06 -9.81
N SER A 125 17.18 0.06 -10.38
CA SER A 125 18.55 0.18 -10.89
C SER A 125 19.57 0.28 -9.76
N ILE A 126 19.28 1.03 -8.69
CA ILE A 126 20.23 1.16 -7.56
C ILE A 126 20.40 -0.16 -6.79
N LEU A 127 19.34 -0.95 -6.65
CA LEU A 127 19.37 -2.21 -5.90
C LEU A 127 20.41 -3.21 -6.46
N LYS A 128 20.67 -3.17 -7.77
CA LYS A 128 21.67 -4.03 -8.43
C LYS A 128 23.12 -3.73 -8.03
N HIS A 129 23.36 -2.56 -7.46
CA HIS A 129 24.69 -2.10 -7.09
C HIS A 129 24.95 -2.15 -5.58
N ILE A 130 23.98 -2.57 -4.78
CA ILE A 130 24.14 -2.64 -3.32
C ILE A 130 24.72 -4.00 -2.92
N GLU A 131 25.96 -3.98 -2.44
CA GLU A 131 26.53 -5.13 -1.74
C GLU A 131 25.80 -5.35 -0.40
N ASN A 132 25.53 -6.61 -0.04
CA ASN A 132 24.80 -6.98 1.18
C ASN A 132 23.39 -6.37 1.29
N LEU A 133 22.67 -6.30 0.16
CA LEU A 133 21.31 -5.74 0.08
C LEU A 133 20.36 -6.30 1.15
N ASP A 134 20.44 -7.60 1.44
CA ASP A 134 19.65 -8.23 2.50
C ASP A 134 19.80 -7.51 3.86
N SER A 135 21.03 -7.34 4.35
CA SER A 135 21.30 -6.65 5.61
C SER A 135 20.88 -5.19 5.55
N ALA A 136 21.12 -4.52 4.43
CA ALA A 136 20.77 -3.11 4.26
C ALA A 136 19.25 -2.89 4.31
N LEU A 137 18.47 -3.77 3.67
CA LEU A 137 17.01 -3.70 3.72
C LEU A 137 16.49 -3.99 5.12
N VAL A 138 17.02 -5.02 5.80
CA VAL A 138 16.64 -5.35 7.19
C VAL A 138 16.89 -4.18 8.14
N GLU A 139 18.00 -3.47 7.99
CA GLU A 139 18.31 -2.29 8.81
C GLU A 139 17.45 -1.08 8.44
N LEU A 140 17.08 -0.93 7.16
CA LEU A 140 16.20 0.15 6.69
C LEU A 140 14.77 0.06 7.27
N ILE A 141 14.37 -1.08 7.83
CA ILE A 141 13.04 -1.33 8.42
C ILE A 141 12.75 -0.49 9.65
N SER A 142 13.76 0.01 10.36
CA SER A 142 13.54 0.99 11.43
C SER A 142 12.91 2.29 10.93
N TYR A 143 12.92 2.52 9.61
CA TYR A 143 12.49 3.76 8.96
C TYR A 143 11.28 3.60 8.03
N ASP A 144 10.52 2.49 8.16
CA ASP A 144 9.18 2.10 7.60
C ASP A 144 8.81 2.60 6.18
N GLU A 145 8.81 3.91 5.94
CA GLU A 145 8.51 4.54 4.65
C GLU A 145 9.44 4.10 3.51
N TYR A 146 10.72 3.82 3.80
CA TYR A 146 11.72 3.59 2.75
C TYR A 146 11.72 2.16 2.24
N ILE A 147 11.72 1.15 3.11
CA ILE A 147 11.76 -0.24 2.66
C ILE A 147 10.51 -0.62 1.87
N ALA A 148 9.32 -0.17 2.29
CA ALA A 148 8.07 -0.44 1.57
C ALA A 148 8.12 0.04 0.12
N ALA A 149 8.86 1.12 -0.16
CA ALA A 149 9.05 1.62 -1.52
C ALA A 149 9.97 0.72 -2.37
N TYR A 150 10.91 -0.01 -1.78
CA TYR A 150 11.87 -0.84 -2.51
C TYR A 150 11.35 -2.25 -2.81
N ILE A 151 10.45 -2.81 -1.99
CA ILE A 151 9.92 -4.17 -2.18
C ILE A 151 9.36 -4.40 -3.60
N PRO A 152 8.53 -3.51 -4.18
CA PRO A 152 7.99 -3.71 -5.53
C PRO A 152 9.03 -3.63 -6.66
N HIS A 153 10.29 -3.29 -6.33
CA HIS A 153 11.38 -3.11 -7.28
C HIS A 153 12.48 -4.18 -7.16
N LEU A 154 12.32 -5.11 -6.21
CA LEU A 154 13.14 -6.32 -6.15
C LEU A 154 12.82 -7.24 -7.34
N SER A 155 13.78 -8.07 -7.75
CA SER A 155 13.51 -9.12 -8.72
C SER A 155 12.76 -10.27 -8.06
N ASP A 156 12.06 -11.06 -8.86
CA ASP A 156 11.29 -12.21 -8.36
C ASP A 156 12.21 -13.18 -7.61
N GLU A 157 13.46 -13.36 -8.06
CA GLU A 157 14.44 -14.22 -7.37
C GLU A 157 14.81 -13.68 -5.98
N MET A 158 14.99 -12.36 -5.83
CA MET A 158 15.29 -11.75 -4.53
C MET A 158 14.08 -11.75 -3.59
N LEU A 159 12.88 -11.54 -4.13
CA LEU A 159 11.64 -11.63 -3.36
C LEU A 159 11.46 -13.04 -2.79
N ASP A 160 11.68 -14.06 -3.61
CA ASP A 160 11.63 -15.46 -3.19
C ASP A 160 12.71 -15.80 -2.17
N GLU A 161 13.96 -15.36 -2.39
CA GLU A 161 15.05 -15.59 -1.42
C GLU A 161 14.73 -14.98 -0.05
N PHE A 162 14.27 -13.72 -0.01
CA PHE A 162 13.92 -13.05 1.24
C PHE A 162 12.67 -13.65 1.89
N PHE A 163 11.69 -14.05 1.08
CA PHE A 163 10.50 -14.76 1.53
C PHE A 163 10.87 -16.09 2.21
N GLU A 164 11.74 -16.89 1.60
CA GLU A 164 12.19 -18.16 2.20
C GLU A 164 12.98 -17.91 3.48
N LYS A 165 13.94 -16.99 3.44
CA LYS A 165 14.80 -16.67 4.57
C LYS A 165 14.03 -16.16 5.80
N ASP A 166 13.08 -15.26 5.58
CA ASP A 166 12.28 -14.69 6.66
C ASP A 166 11.14 -15.63 7.07
N GLY A 167 10.54 -16.34 6.12
CA GLY A 167 9.48 -17.33 6.36
C GLY A 167 9.96 -18.54 7.14
N MET A 168 11.19 -19.01 6.93
CA MET A 168 11.78 -20.11 7.72
C MET A 168 11.84 -19.80 9.22
N GLN A 169 12.03 -18.54 9.61
CA GLN A 169 12.05 -18.14 11.03
C GLN A 169 10.67 -18.30 11.68
N LEU A 170 9.57 -18.23 10.93
CA LEU A 170 8.23 -18.53 11.45
C LEU A 170 8.08 -20.01 11.81
N THR A 171 8.77 -20.89 11.07
CA THR A 171 8.68 -22.34 11.26
C THR A 171 9.77 -22.92 12.15
N ASP A 172 10.84 -22.17 12.41
CA ASP A 172 11.79 -22.48 13.47
C ASP A 172 11.21 -22.01 14.82
N TRP A 173 10.23 -22.78 15.31
CA TRP A 173 9.47 -22.50 16.53
C TRP A 173 10.33 -22.35 17.81
N SER A 174 11.63 -22.66 17.73
CA SER A 174 12.61 -22.51 18.79
C SER A 174 13.17 -21.09 18.93
N SER A 175 13.09 -20.27 17.88
CA SER A 175 13.60 -18.90 17.85
C SER A 175 12.46 -17.87 17.70
N SER A 176 12.64 -16.69 18.28
CA SER A 176 11.76 -15.53 18.01
C SER A 176 12.12 -14.96 16.65
N ILE A 177 11.14 -14.68 15.79
CA ILE A 177 11.41 -13.97 14.55
C ILE A 177 12.03 -12.62 14.89
N LYS A 178 13.05 -12.20 14.14
CA LYS A 178 13.52 -10.82 14.28
C LYS A 178 12.42 -9.89 13.77
N ILE A 179 12.10 -8.84 14.53
CA ILE A 179 11.09 -7.82 14.17
C ILE A 179 11.30 -7.29 12.75
N SER A 180 12.55 -7.09 12.36
CA SER A 180 12.94 -6.68 11.02
C SER A 180 12.52 -7.70 9.96
N ASN A 181 12.77 -8.98 10.19
CA ASN A 181 12.44 -10.05 9.25
C ASN A 181 10.93 -10.26 9.16
N ALA A 182 10.21 -10.19 10.28
CA ALA A 182 8.73 -10.20 10.29
C ALA A 182 8.14 -9.07 9.44
N ARG A 183 8.67 -7.85 9.59
CA ARG A 183 8.22 -6.68 8.83
C ARG A 183 8.53 -6.80 7.34
N ARG A 184 9.72 -7.27 6.96
CA ARG A 184 10.05 -7.48 5.55
C ARG A 184 9.16 -8.55 4.93
N LEU A 185 8.97 -9.67 5.63
CA LEU A 185 8.08 -10.73 5.20
C LEU A 185 6.64 -10.23 5.00
N HIS A 186 6.13 -9.41 5.93
CA HIS A 186 4.83 -8.76 5.78
C HIS A 186 4.74 -7.95 4.49
N LEU A 187 5.73 -7.09 4.21
CA LEU A 187 5.74 -6.27 3.00
C LEU A 187 5.84 -7.10 1.71
N ILE A 188 6.59 -8.21 1.73
CA ILE A 188 6.68 -9.14 0.60
C ILE A 188 5.33 -9.83 0.37
N LEU A 189 4.68 -10.29 1.45
CA LEU A 189 3.35 -10.90 1.39
C LEU A 189 2.29 -9.93 0.86
N ASP A 190 2.31 -8.67 1.31
CA ASP A 190 1.45 -7.60 0.78
C ASP A 190 1.70 -7.38 -0.71
N HIS A 191 2.98 -7.37 -1.13
CA HIS A 191 3.34 -7.24 -2.53
C HIS A 191 2.79 -8.40 -3.37
N TYR A 192 2.97 -9.65 -2.92
CA TYR A 192 2.44 -10.84 -3.58
C TYR A 192 0.92 -10.82 -3.66
N ALA A 193 0.23 -10.44 -2.58
CA ALA A 193 -1.23 -10.31 -2.58
C ALA A 193 -1.74 -9.28 -3.60
N ALA A 194 -0.95 -8.23 -3.87
CA ALA A 194 -1.29 -7.20 -4.85
C ALA A 194 -0.90 -7.57 -6.30
N SER A 195 0.16 -8.36 -6.50
CA SER A 195 0.74 -8.61 -7.83
C SER A 195 0.43 -9.98 -8.43
N MET A 196 0.13 -10.99 -7.62
CA MET A 196 -0.03 -12.38 -8.06
C MET A 196 -1.49 -12.78 -8.34
N THR A 197 -1.66 -13.78 -9.20
CA THR A 197 -2.93 -14.48 -9.37
C THR A 197 -3.26 -15.34 -8.14
N SER A 198 -4.54 -15.72 -8.00
CA SER A 198 -4.98 -16.58 -6.89
C SER A 198 -4.21 -17.90 -6.84
N ASP A 199 -3.94 -18.52 -7.98
CA ASP A 199 -3.23 -19.81 -8.02
C ASP A 199 -1.74 -19.69 -7.70
N GLN A 200 -1.09 -18.61 -8.12
CA GLN A 200 0.30 -18.31 -7.70
C GLN A 200 0.40 -18.06 -6.20
N LEU A 201 -0.54 -17.31 -5.63
CA LEU A 201 -0.56 -17.02 -4.19
C LEU A 201 -0.82 -18.28 -3.35
N LYS A 202 -1.67 -19.20 -3.84
CA LYS A 202 -1.83 -20.52 -3.21
C LYS A 202 -0.50 -21.27 -3.14
N ASN A 203 0.30 -21.26 -4.22
CA ASN A 203 1.61 -21.91 -4.22
C ASN A 203 2.58 -21.25 -3.23
N ILE A 204 2.60 -19.92 -3.13
CA ILE A 204 3.39 -19.18 -2.13
C ILE A 204 2.99 -19.59 -0.72
N LEU A 205 1.68 -19.67 -0.43
CA LEU A 205 1.19 -20.08 0.89
C LEU A 205 1.54 -21.54 1.21
N VAL A 206 1.41 -22.45 0.23
CA VAL A 206 1.86 -23.84 0.37
C VAL A 206 3.37 -23.91 0.65
N ARG A 207 4.19 -23.09 -0.04
CA ARG A 207 5.65 -23.00 0.15
C ARG A 207 6.01 -22.49 1.55
N LEU A 208 5.40 -21.39 2.02
CA LEU A 208 5.60 -20.85 3.37
C LEU A 208 5.36 -21.92 4.44
N MET A 209 4.29 -22.69 4.24
CA MET A 209 3.91 -23.72 5.17
C MET A 209 4.80 -24.94 5.00
N SER A 210 5.30 -25.28 3.81
CA SER A 210 6.25 -26.40 3.66
C SER A 210 7.52 -26.25 4.50
N PHE A 211 7.91 -25.04 4.93
CA PHE A 211 9.07 -24.85 5.79
C PHE A 211 9.00 -25.63 7.12
N HIS A 212 7.80 -25.98 7.64
CA HIS A 212 7.68 -26.84 8.82
C HIS A 212 7.85 -28.35 8.53
N LYS A 213 7.73 -28.77 7.26
CA LYS A 213 7.89 -30.18 6.84
C LYS A 213 9.29 -30.48 6.28
N VAL A 214 10.10 -29.46 5.99
CA VAL A 214 11.38 -29.60 5.28
C VAL A 214 12.56 -29.63 6.26
N HIS A 215 13.00 -30.84 6.62
CA HIS A 215 14.43 -31.10 6.50
C HIS A 215 14.71 -31.27 5.01
N PRO A 216 15.57 -30.44 4.38
CA PRO A 216 15.74 -30.47 2.94
C PRO A 216 16.43 -31.77 2.55
N LYS A 217 15.66 -32.67 1.95
CA LYS A 217 16.21 -33.65 1.02
C LYS A 217 15.51 -33.47 -0.31
N ASN A 218 16.19 -32.69 -1.14
CA ASN A 218 16.11 -32.58 -2.59
C ASN A 218 14.79 -32.05 -3.17
N GLY A 219 14.96 -31.02 -4.00
CA GLY A 219 13.89 -30.37 -4.72
C GLY A 219 13.09 -31.34 -5.56
N ASP A 220 11.77 -31.21 -5.46
CA ASP A 220 10.86 -31.69 -6.48
C ASP A 220 10.08 -30.49 -6.99
N GLU A 221 10.57 -29.95 -8.11
CA GLU A 221 9.88 -28.98 -8.96
C GLU A 221 8.69 -29.69 -9.62
N ASN A 222 7.57 -29.90 -8.94
CA ASN A 222 6.26 -30.16 -9.57
C ASN A 222 5.12 -30.20 -8.52
N LEU A 223 4.81 -29.06 -7.89
CA LEU A 223 3.53 -28.89 -7.19
C LEU A 223 2.42 -28.61 -8.22
N ARG A 224 1.95 -29.68 -8.89
CA ARG A 224 0.72 -29.66 -9.69
C ARG A 224 -0.48 -29.92 -8.78
N ILE A 225 -1.41 -28.97 -8.78
CA ILE A 225 -2.64 -28.96 -7.97
C ILE A 225 -3.46 -30.25 -8.21
N ARG A 226 -3.71 -31.04 -7.17
CA ARG A 226 -4.52 -32.29 -7.15
C ARG A 226 -5.30 -32.41 -5.84
N GLY A 227 -6.25 -33.36 -5.75
CA GLY A 227 -7.16 -33.55 -4.60
C GLY A 227 -6.51 -33.69 -3.22
N ASP A 228 -5.20 -33.91 -3.13
CA ASP A 228 -4.40 -33.84 -1.90
C ASP A 228 -4.29 -32.41 -1.32
N ASP A 229 -4.56 -31.37 -2.12
CA ASP A 229 -4.46 -29.96 -1.72
C ASP A 229 -5.51 -29.56 -0.68
N VAL A 230 -6.69 -30.17 -0.66
CA VAL A 230 -7.72 -29.84 0.34
C VAL A 230 -7.25 -30.27 1.73
N LEU A 231 -6.61 -31.43 1.85
CA LEU A 231 -5.98 -31.89 3.10
C LEU A 231 -4.83 -30.97 3.51
N HIS A 232 -4.02 -30.50 2.56
CA HIS A 232 -2.99 -29.49 2.82
C HIS A 232 -3.57 -28.14 3.27
N ILE A 233 -4.71 -27.70 2.76
CA ILE A 233 -5.33 -26.43 3.19
C ILE A 233 -5.85 -26.51 4.63
N PHE A 234 -6.39 -27.66 5.05
CA PHE A 234 -6.73 -27.87 6.47
C PHE A 234 -5.49 -27.93 7.37
N ASP A 235 -4.39 -28.56 6.90
CA ASP A 235 -3.09 -28.49 7.58
C ASP A 235 -2.61 -27.03 7.71
N ILE A 236 -2.78 -26.20 6.66
CA ILE A 236 -2.38 -24.78 6.64
C ILE A 236 -3.08 -24.03 7.76
N ILE A 237 -4.40 -24.16 7.87
CA ILE A 237 -5.15 -23.43 8.91
C ILE A 237 -4.88 -24.01 10.31
N GLY A 238 -4.71 -25.33 10.42
CA GLY A 238 -4.29 -25.97 11.67
C GLY A 238 -2.95 -25.42 12.17
N ALA A 239 -1.98 -25.25 11.27
CA ALA A 239 -0.68 -24.69 11.60
C ALA A 239 -0.76 -23.19 11.92
N ILE A 240 -1.57 -22.38 11.20
CA ILE A 240 -1.82 -20.98 11.55
C ILE A 240 -2.45 -20.85 12.95
N ASN A 241 -3.39 -21.73 13.31
CA ASN A 241 -4.00 -21.75 14.65
C ASN A 241 -2.97 -22.05 15.74
N ASN A 242 -2.10 -23.04 15.49
CA ASN A 242 -1.02 -23.38 16.41
C ASN A 242 0.00 -22.24 16.54
N ALA A 243 0.32 -21.56 15.43
CA ALA A 243 1.20 -20.39 15.41
C ALA A 243 0.64 -19.27 16.28
N ALA A 244 -0.65 -18.93 16.09
CA ALA A 244 -1.33 -17.90 16.86
C ALA A 244 -1.29 -18.21 18.36
N LYS A 245 -1.51 -19.47 18.74
CA LYS A 245 -1.45 -19.92 20.13
C LYS A 245 -0.05 -19.79 20.72
N GLN A 246 0.99 -20.17 19.99
CA GLN A 246 2.37 -20.07 20.46
C GLN A 246 2.84 -18.62 20.55
N SER A 247 2.50 -17.77 19.57
CA SER A 247 2.84 -16.35 19.58
C SER A 247 2.26 -15.65 20.81
N LEU A 248 1.00 -15.93 21.15
CA LEU A 248 0.36 -15.40 22.36
C LEU A 248 1.02 -15.88 23.66
N GLN A 249 1.62 -17.08 23.68
CA GLN A 249 2.38 -17.57 24.83
C GLN A 249 3.74 -16.89 24.97
N LYS A 250 4.37 -16.52 23.85
CA LYS A 250 5.68 -15.86 23.80
C LYS A 250 5.64 -14.35 24.12
N ASP A 251 4.45 -13.72 24.10
CA ASP A 251 4.26 -12.27 24.27
C ASP A 251 5.00 -11.44 23.19
N ASP A 252 5.11 -11.97 21.97
CA ASP A 252 5.69 -11.26 20.82
C ASP A 252 4.58 -10.68 19.93
N PRO A 253 4.42 -9.33 19.90
CA PRO A 253 3.37 -8.71 19.11
C PRO A 253 3.59 -8.82 17.60
N TYR A 254 4.84 -8.93 17.13
CA TYR A 254 5.15 -8.94 15.70
C TYR A 254 4.90 -10.30 15.06
N ASP A 255 5.19 -11.39 15.78
CA ASP A 255 4.78 -12.74 15.40
C ASP A 255 3.27 -12.78 15.11
N MET A 256 2.49 -12.24 16.05
CA MET A 256 1.04 -12.24 15.94
C MET A 256 0.54 -11.42 14.74
N CYS A 257 1.19 -10.29 14.45
CA CYS A 257 0.86 -9.48 13.27
C CYS A 257 1.06 -10.28 11.99
N VAL A 258 2.20 -10.96 11.85
CA VAL A 258 2.49 -11.79 10.67
C VAL A 258 1.49 -12.94 10.55
N ILE A 259 1.13 -13.58 11.67
CA ILE A 259 0.15 -14.67 11.69
C ILE A 259 -1.24 -14.17 11.27
N LEU A 260 -1.67 -13.00 11.76
CA LEU A 260 -2.93 -12.38 11.34
C LEU A 260 -2.91 -12.05 9.84
N THR A 261 -1.85 -11.44 9.33
CA THR A 261 -1.70 -11.14 7.89
C THR A 261 -1.70 -12.42 7.05
N LEU A 262 -0.99 -13.47 7.48
CA LEU A 262 -1.02 -14.78 6.82
C LEU A 262 -2.43 -15.36 6.79
N ALA A 263 -3.17 -15.29 7.90
CA ALA A 263 -4.55 -15.74 7.95
C ALA A 263 -5.46 -14.91 7.03
N GLN A 264 -5.28 -13.59 6.98
CA GLN A 264 -6.02 -12.68 6.09
C GLN A 264 -5.80 -13.06 4.62
N ILE A 265 -4.54 -13.20 4.19
CA ILE A 265 -4.17 -13.56 2.82
C ILE A 265 -4.68 -14.96 2.47
N THR A 266 -4.43 -15.93 3.36
CA THR A 266 -4.85 -17.32 3.15
C THR A 266 -6.36 -17.39 2.97
N LEU A 267 -7.14 -16.78 3.87
CA LEU A 267 -8.58 -16.91 3.87
C LEU A 267 -9.26 -16.04 2.82
N GLU A 268 -8.70 -14.91 2.42
CA GLU A 268 -9.19 -14.16 1.27
C GLU A 268 -9.16 -15.02 -0.01
N HIS A 269 -8.13 -15.85 -0.17
CA HIS A 269 -7.89 -16.58 -1.41
C HIS A 269 -8.31 -18.06 -1.39
N MET A 270 -8.45 -18.66 -0.21
CA MET A 270 -8.80 -20.07 -0.03
C MET A 270 -10.19 -20.29 0.59
N HIS A 271 -10.95 -19.24 0.97
CA HIS A 271 -12.26 -19.41 1.64
C HIS A 271 -13.23 -20.36 0.92
N ALA A 272 -13.24 -20.36 -0.42
CA ALA A 272 -14.09 -21.26 -1.20
C ALA A 272 -13.70 -22.74 -1.06
N SER A 273 -12.42 -23.02 -0.80
CA SER A 273 -11.89 -24.37 -0.60
C SER A 273 -11.97 -24.83 0.85
N VAL A 274 -11.82 -23.92 1.82
CA VAL A 274 -11.87 -24.27 3.26
C VAL A 274 -13.25 -24.12 3.89
N GLY A 275 -14.17 -23.39 3.25
CA GLY A 275 -15.52 -23.16 3.74
C GLY A 275 -15.61 -22.13 4.88
N TYR A 276 -14.57 -21.34 5.13
CA TYR A 276 -14.60 -20.25 6.11
C TYR A 276 -13.83 -19.02 5.64
N THR A 277 -14.32 -17.85 6.05
CA THR A 277 -13.72 -16.53 5.81
C THR A 277 -12.83 -16.12 6.99
N TYR A 278 -11.99 -15.10 6.79
CA TYR A 278 -11.21 -14.49 7.87
C TYR A 278 -12.09 -14.08 9.06
N ALA A 279 -13.28 -13.54 8.80
CA ALA A 279 -14.22 -13.18 9.86
C ALA A 279 -14.64 -14.38 10.72
N SER A 280 -15.07 -15.46 10.07
CA SER A 280 -15.47 -16.69 10.78
C SER A 280 -14.31 -17.38 11.50
N TRP A 281 -13.11 -17.34 10.91
CA TRP A 281 -11.89 -17.87 11.54
C TRP A 281 -11.50 -17.07 12.78
N PHE A 282 -11.44 -15.74 12.66
CA PHE A 282 -11.08 -14.83 13.76
C PHE A 282 -12.05 -14.98 14.93
N GLU A 283 -13.36 -14.98 14.65
CA GLU A 283 -14.39 -15.16 15.67
C GLU A 283 -14.27 -16.54 16.35
N SER A 284 -14.04 -17.60 15.56
CA SER A 284 -13.87 -18.95 16.09
C SER A 284 -12.62 -19.10 16.95
N LEU A 285 -11.49 -18.53 16.54
CA LEU A 285 -10.21 -18.74 17.20
C LEU A 285 -10.03 -17.86 18.45
N PHE A 286 -10.54 -16.63 18.45
CA PHE A 286 -10.30 -15.67 19.54
C PHE A 286 -11.53 -15.40 20.41
N ILE A 287 -12.75 -15.49 19.86
CA ILE A 287 -13.95 -14.96 20.55
C ILE A 287 -14.82 -16.08 21.12
N LYS A 288 -15.09 -17.14 20.34
CA LYS A 288 -16.01 -18.21 20.77
C LYS A 288 -15.43 -19.01 21.93
N LYS A 289 -16.11 -19.00 23.09
CA LYS A 289 -15.68 -19.66 24.33
C LYS A 289 -15.31 -21.14 24.19
N THR A 290 -15.91 -21.85 23.24
CA THR A 290 -15.67 -23.28 22.99
C THR A 290 -14.34 -23.58 22.30
N SER A 291 -13.74 -22.59 21.65
CA SER A 291 -12.55 -22.73 20.80
C SER A 291 -11.53 -21.59 20.99
N ALA A 292 -11.81 -20.65 21.88
CA ALA A 292 -10.96 -19.50 22.15
C ALA A 292 -9.64 -19.95 22.75
N ILE A 293 -8.53 -19.62 22.08
CA ILE A 293 -7.18 -19.85 22.60
C ILE A 293 -6.78 -18.86 23.70
N LEU A 294 -7.65 -17.89 23.99
CA LEU A 294 -7.40 -16.77 24.89
C LEU A 294 -7.79 -17.08 26.34
N ASP A 295 -6.84 -16.89 27.24
CA ASP A 295 -7.01 -16.73 28.68
C ASP A 295 -6.97 -15.24 29.09
N LYS A 296 -7.03 -14.94 30.40
CA LYS A 296 -7.02 -13.55 30.89
C LYS A 296 -5.75 -12.77 30.51
N ARG A 297 -4.58 -13.42 30.51
CA ARG A 297 -3.29 -12.79 30.20
C ARG A 297 -3.18 -12.53 28.70
N THR A 298 -3.36 -13.59 27.91
CA THR A 298 -3.27 -13.57 26.45
C THR A 298 -4.36 -12.68 25.83
N SER A 299 -5.55 -12.58 26.44
CA SER A 299 -6.59 -11.60 26.03
C SER A 299 -6.11 -10.15 26.11
N THR A 300 -5.37 -9.81 27.16
CA THR A 300 -4.83 -8.45 27.34
C THR A 300 -3.76 -8.15 26.30
N MET A 301 -2.87 -9.12 26.05
CA MET A 301 -1.81 -9.04 25.03
C MET A 301 -2.41 -8.90 23.62
N PHE A 302 -3.40 -9.73 23.30
CA PHE A 302 -4.11 -9.70 22.04
C PHE A 302 -4.72 -8.32 21.74
N ILE A 303 -5.44 -7.71 22.69
CA ILE A 303 -5.98 -6.36 22.49
C ILE A 303 -4.88 -5.31 22.30
N LYS A 304 -3.78 -5.41 23.04
CA LYS A 304 -2.63 -4.50 22.87
C LYS A 304 -2.04 -4.61 21.46
N ILE A 305 -1.91 -5.83 20.92
CA ILE A 305 -1.45 -6.09 19.56
C ILE A 305 -2.40 -5.45 18.55
N LEU A 306 -3.71 -5.71 18.66
CA LEU A 306 -4.70 -5.12 17.77
C LEU A 306 -4.66 -3.58 17.78
N GLN A 307 -4.42 -2.97 18.94
CA GLN A 307 -4.26 -1.52 19.05
C GLN A 307 -3.00 -1.00 18.33
N GLN A 308 -1.90 -1.75 18.33
CA GLN A 308 -0.65 -1.36 17.66
C GLN A 308 -0.78 -1.38 16.13
N ILE A 309 -1.55 -2.32 15.58
CA ILE A 309 -1.71 -2.48 14.12
C ILE A 309 -2.82 -1.63 13.52
N ILE A 310 -3.65 -0.96 14.33
CA ILE A 310 -4.88 -0.31 13.89
C ILE A 310 -4.69 0.73 12.76
N LEU A 311 -3.54 1.39 12.70
CA LEU A 311 -3.24 2.42 11.70
C LEU A 311 -2.88 1.83 10.33
N TYR A 312 -2.36 0.60 10.34
CA TYR A 312 -1.84 -0.13 9.19
C TYR A 312 -2.84 -1.14 8.63
N GLU A 313 -3.87 -1.48 9.41
CA GLU A 313 -4.86 -2.47 9.05
C GLU A 313 -5.80 -2.04 7.92
N LEU A 314 -6.24 -3.04 7.13
CA LEU A 314 -7.22 -2.84 6.08
C LEU A 314 -8.57 -2.43 6.71
N PRO A 315 -9.36 -1.55 6.05
CA PRO A 315 -10.62 -1.11 6.64
C PRO A 315 -11.63 -2.24 6.85
N SER A 316 -11.67 -3.23 5.95
CA SER A 316 -12.51 -4.42 6.10
C SER A 316 -12.09 -5.27 7.29
N VAL A 317 -10.77 -5.37 7.55
CA VAL A 317 -10.23 -6.08 8.71
C VAL A 317 -10.61 -5.37 10.01
N LEU A 318 -10.51 -4.03 10.05
CA LEU A 318 -10.99 -3.22 11.17
C LEU A 318 -12.49 -3.42 11.44
N GLN A 319 -13.30 -3.57 10.38
CA GLN A 319 -14.73 -3.88 10.51
C GLN A 319 -14.96 -5.28 11.09
N ILE A 320 -14.18 -6.27 10.65
CA ILE A 320 -14.24 -7.64 11.17
C ILE A 320 -13.86 -7.66 12.66
N HIS A 321 -12.69 -7.14 13.02
CA HIS A 321 -12.24 -7.11 14.41
C HIS A 321 -13.23 -6.33 15.29
N GLY A 322 -13.69 -5.17 14.82
CA GLY A 322 -14.65 -4.34 15.52
C GLY A 322 -15.99 -5.04 15.75
N ARG A 323 -16.55 -5.71 14.72
CA ARG A 323 -17.81 -6.46 14.84
C ARG A 323 -17.67 -7.66 15.77
N ALA A 324 -16.57 -8.39 15.70
CA ALA A 324 -16.33 -9.57 16.52
C ALA A 324 -16.18 -9.21 18.02
N LEU A 325 -15.63 -8.03 18.31
CA LEU A 325 -15.34 -7.59 19.68
C LEU A 325 -16.44 -6.73 20.32
N ILE A 326 -17.43 -6.23 19.56
CA ILE A 326 -18.44 -5.28 20.05
C ILE A 326 -19.27 -5.80 21.22
N ASP A 327 -19.59 -7.10 21.25
CA ASP A 327 -20.39 -7.74 22.30
C ASP A 327 -19.52 -8.65 23.20
N CYS A 328 -18.20 -8.57 23.05
CA CYS A 328 -17.27 -9.48 23.72
C CYS A 328 -16.91 -8.98 25.12
N ALA A 329 -17.63 -9.51 26.13
CA ALA A 329 -17.40 -9.21 27.55
C ALA A 329 -16.25 -10.00 28.19
N THR A 330 -15.77 -11.07 27.55
CA THR A 330 -14.73 -11.96 28.09
C THR A 330 -13.31 -11.43 27.89
N ILE A 331 -13.10 -10.58 26.89
CA ILE A 331 -11.79 -10.02 26.54
C ILE A 331 -11.67 -8.63 27.18
N PRO A 332 -10.72 -8.42 28.12
CA PRO A 332 -10.52 -7.11 28.74
C PRO A 332 -10.19 -6.04 27.72
N ASN A 333 -10.70 -4.82 27.89
CA ASN A 333 -10.45 -3.67 27.01
C ASN A 333 -10.91 -3.82 25.55
N SER A 334 -11.74 -4.82 25.23
CA SER A 334 -12.34 -4.99 23.90
C SER A 334 -13.08 -3.72 23.43
N GLN A 335 -13.86 -3.09 24.32
CA GLN A 335 -14.61 -1.87 24.02
C GLN A 335 -13.72 -0.67 23.68
N LEU A 336 -12.54 -0.59 24.30
CA LEU A 336 -11.56 0.45 23.99
C LEU A 336 -11.01 0.27 22.57
N TYR A 337 -10.68 -0.97 22.20
CA TYR A 337 -10.27 -1.28 20.83
C TYR A 337 -11.39 -0.97 19.82
N VAL A 338 -12.62 -1.40 20.07
CA VAL A 338 -13.78 -1.13 19.20
C VAL A 338 -13.98 0.37 18.98
N SER A 339 -13.81 1.17 20.02
CA SER A 339 -13.91 2.63 19.94
C SER A 339 -12.82 3.24 19.06
N ASN A 340 -11.59 2.77 19.18
CA ASN A 340 -10.47 3.19 18.33
C ASN A 340 -10.67 2.74 16.87
N ALA A 341 -11.19 1.53 16.64
CA ALA A 341 -11.47 1.03 15.30
C ALA A 341 -12.56 1.86 14.62
N ARG A 342 -13.64 2.21 15.33
CA ARG A 342 -14.67 3.14 14.84
C ARG A 342 -14.13 4.51 14.49
N LYS A 343 -13.24 5.05 15.32
CA LYS A 343 -12.59 6.34 15.05
C LYS A 343 -11.75 6.25 13.77
N ARG A 344 -10.95 5.19 13.62
CA ARG A 344 -10.13 4.98 12.43
C ARG A 344 -10.98 4.79 11.17
N LEU A 345 -12.05 4.01 11.23
CA LEU A 345 -12.99 3.86 10.12
C LEU A 345 -13.64 5.19 9.73
N LEU A 346 -13.98 6.02 10.72
CA LEU A 346 -14.53 7.36 10.47
C LEU A 346 -13.51 8.29 9.79
N GLU A 347 -12.23 8.25 10.21
CA GLU A 347 -11.13 8.98 9.56
C GLU A 347 -10.95 8.55 8.10
N LEU A 348 -11.20 7.27 7.80
CA LEU A 348 -11.15 6.71 6.45
C LEU A 348 -12.45 6.93 5.65
N GLY A 349 -13.46 7.59 6.23
CA GLY A 349 -14.73 7.90 5.58
C GLY A 349 -15.71 6.72 5.47
N LEU A 350 -15.56 5.70 6.32
CA LEU A 350 -16.35 4.46 6.31
C LEU A 350 -17.37 4.39 7.45
N ASP A 351 -18.27 3.41 7.39
CA ASP A 351 -19.29 3.21 8.42
C ASP A 351 -18.68 2.79 9.77
N ARG A 352 -19.21 3.38 10.84
CA ARG A 352 -18.85 3.12 12.24
C ARG A 352 -19.82 2.17 12.95
N GLN A 353 -20.94 1.81 12.33
CA GLN A 353 -22.00 1.05 13.02
C GLN A 353 -21.60 -0.40 13.29
N LEU A 354 -20.62 -0.98 12.55
CA LEU A 354 -20.05 -2.31 12.78
C LEU A 354 -21.13 -3.39 12.98
N LYS A 355 -22.24 -3.32 12.22
CA LYS A 355 -23.40 -4.22 12.37
C LYS A 355 -23.19 -5.58 11.69
N CYS A 356 -22.53 -5.57 10.54
CA CYS A 356 -22.30 -6.73 9.68
C CYS A 356 -20.81 -6.93 9.44
N TYR A 357 -20.44 -8.16 9.05
CA TYR A 357 -19.12 -8.42 8.48
C TYR A 357 -19.08 -7.98 7.00
N PRO A 358 -17.93 -7.48 6.51
CA PRO A 358 -17.73 -7.25 5.09
C PRO A 358 -17.77 -8.55 4.29
N ILE A 359 -18.14 -8.44 3.01
CA ILE A 359 -18.29 -9.59 2.09
C ILE A 359 -16.92 -10.15 1.68
N SER A 360 -15.88 -9.30 1.61
CA SER A 360 -14.48 -9.66 1.31
C SER A 360 -13.54 -8.68 2.02
N LEU A 361 -12.30 -9.09 2.27
CA LEU A 361 -11.28 -8.18 2.83
C LEU A 361 -10.98 -7.00 1.90
N LYS A 362 -11.22 -7.14 0.58
CA LYS A 362 -11.00 -6.08 -0.41
C LYS A 362 -12.12 -5.05 -0.46
N THR A 363 -13.29 -5.36 0.07
CA THR A 363 -14.48 -4.51 -0.04
C THR A 363 -15.04 -4.19 1.35
N PRO A 364 -14.61 -3.07 1.97
CA PRO A 364 -15.14 -2.67 3.26
C PRO A 364 -16.60 -2.26 3.11
N LEU A 365 -17.40 -2.51 4.16
CA LEU A 365 -18.76 -2.02 4.25
C LEU A 365 -18.77 -0.50 4.22
N ARG A 366 -19.58 0.04 3.32
CA ARG A 366 -19.84 1.47 3.21
C ARG A 366 -21.22 1.75 3.80
N LEU A 367 -21.45 2.99 4.19
CA LEU A 367 -22.73 3.46 4.73
C LEU A 367 -23.92 3.02 3.85
N ASP A 368 -23.66 2.86 2.56
CA ASP A 368 -24.65 2.62 1.51
C ASP A 368 -25.05 1.12 1.37
N ILE A 369 -24.40 0.18 2.07
CA ILE A 369 -24.62 -1.28 1.89
C ILE A 369 -25.31 -1.94 3.10
N ILE A 370 -25.33 -1.32 4.29
CA ILE A 370 -26.00 -1.89 5.48
C ILE A 370 -27.41 -1.30 5.65
N SER A 371 -28.22 -1.45 4.61
CA SER A 371 -29.69 -1.50 4.72
C SER A 371 -30.20 -2.75 3.99
N GLU A 372 -29.58 -3.89 4.25
CA GLU A 372 -30.09 -5.20 3.87
C GLU A 372 -30.29 -6.06 5.12
N ASN A 373 -31.27 -5.62 5.92
CA ASN A 373 -32.18 -6.47 6.68
C ASN A 373 -33.21 -5.54 7.30
N ASN A 374 -34.03 -4.93 6.46
CA ASN A 374 -35.40 -4.54 6.74
C ASN A 374 -36.01 -3.95 5.47
N ALA A 375 -37.15 -4.48 5.08
CA ALA A 375 -38.01 -3.94 4.04
C ALA A 375 -38.24 -2.43 4.27
N GLY A 376 -37.85 -1.59 3.31
CA GLY A 376 -38.12 -0.14 3.35
C GLY A 376 -37.25 0.64 2.36
N LYS A 377 -37.84 1.03 1.23
CA LYS A 377 -37.24 1.92 0.22
C LYS A 377 -36.79 3.26 0.83
N GLY A 378 -35.63 3.77 0.41
CA GLY A 378 -35.21 5.17 0.57
C GLY A 378 -34.01 5.48 -0.33
N ASP A 379 -34.26 6.11 -1.47
CA ASP A 379 -33.23 6.68 -2.34
C ASP A 379 -32.68 7.93 -1.61
N GLU A 380 -31.61 7.80 -0.82
CA GLU A 380 -31.09 8.90 0.02
C GLU A 380 -30.80 10.19 -0.79
N ILE A 381 -30.37 10.04 -2.05
CA ILE A 381 -30.16 11.16 -2.97
C ILE A 381 -31.51 11.73 -3.39
N GLY A 382 -32.47 10.87 -3.72
CA GLY A 382 -33.87 11.21 -3.93
C GLY A 382 -34.47 11.97 -2.74
N ASP A 383 -34.23 11.55 -1.51
CA ASP A 383 -34.73 12.19 -0.30
C ASP A 383 -34.09 13.57 -0.09
N ILE A 384 -32.79 13.71 -0.38
CA ILE A 384 -32.10 15.01 -0.35
C ILE A 384 -32.64 15.94 -1.43
N ILE A 385 -32.90 15.42 -2.64
CA ILE A 385 -33.51 16.18 -3.73
C ILE A 385 -34.93 16.59 -3.34
N GLN A 386 -35.72 15.68 -2.76
CA GLN A 386 -37.06 15.99 -2.28
C GLN A 386 -37.02 17.03 -1.18
N GLN A 387 -36.14 16.94 -0.19
CA GLN A 387 -35.99 17.96 0.84
C GLN A 387 -35.58 19.32 0.26
N PHE A 388 -34.72 19.34 -0.75
CA PHE A 388 -34.33 20.54 -1.47
C PHE A 388 -35.53 21.19 -2.18
N ILE A 389 -36.36 20.38 -2.85
CA ILE A 389 -37.57 20.85 -3.54
C ILE A 389 -38.62 21.35 -2.53
N HIS A 390 -38.91 20.56 -1.48
CA HIS A 390 -39.90 20.88 -0.46
C HIS A 390 -39.54 22.12 0.36
N LYS A 391 -38.25 22.48 0.42
CA LYS A 391 -37.75 23.69 1.09
C LYS A 391 -37.38 24.79 0.11
N ASP A 392 -38.17 24.94 -0.96
CA ASP A 392 -38.05 26.03 -1.94
C ASP A 392 -36.62 26.22 -2.47
N ASN A 393 -35.99 25.14 -2.93
CA ASN A 393 -34.62 25.12 -3.45
C ASN A 393 -33.55 25.57 -2.45
N THR A 394 -33.82 25.45 -1.15
CA THR A 394 -32.84 25.69 -0.09
C THR A 394 -32.04 24.40 0.18
N ILE A 395 -30.72 24.49 0.16
CA ILE A 395 -29.84 23.34 0.41
C ILE A 395 -30.04 22.86 1.86
N PRO A 396 -30.31 21.55 2.09
CA PRO A 396 -30.47 21.01 3.42
C PRO A 396 -29.25 21.28 4.32
N VAL A 397 -29.49 21.73 5.55
CA VAL A 397 -28.43 22.03 6.54
C VAL A 397 -27.57 20.80 6.82
N SER A 398 -28.17 19.61 6.82
CA SER A 398 -27.48 18.32 6.92
C SER A 398 -26.40 18.15 5.83
N LEU A 399 -26.70 18.57 4.59
CA LEU A 399 -25.79 18.49 3.47
C LEU A 399 -24.66 19.52 3.58
N LEU A 400 -24.96 20.73 4.07
CA LEU A 400 -23.94 21.75 4.35
C LEU A 400 -23.00 21.32 5.49
N HIS A 401 -23.53 20.73 6.55
CA HIS A 401 -22.73 20.13 7.62
C HIS A 401 -21.85 19.00 7.08
N ALA A 402 -22.38 18.12 6.22
CA ALA A 402 -21.59 17.05 5.63
C ALA A 402 -20.45 17.58 4.74
N HIS A 403 -20.64 18.69 4.03
CA HIS A 403 -19.55 19.32 3.28
C HIS A 403 -18.40 19.80 4.18
N VAL A 404 -18.70 20.31 5.39
CA VAL A 404 -17.71 20.84 6.33
C VAL A 404 -17.06 19.72 7.16
N PHE A 405 -17.88 18.88 7.78
CA PHE A 405 -17.43 17.87 8.75
C PHE A 405 -17.16 16.50 8.14
N LYS A 406 -17.66 16.22 6.93
CA LYS A 406 -17.48 14.94 6.21
C LYS A 406 -16.97 15.19 4.78
N LYS A 407 -15.96 16.05 4.64
CA LYS A 407 -15.44 16.54 3.34
C LYS A 407 -15.13 15.41 2.35
N GLN A 408 -14.53 14.32 2.80
CA GLN A 408 -14.17 13.19 1.93
C GLN A 408 -15.39 12.42 1.42
N TRP A 409 -16.40 12.18 2.26
CA TRP A 409 -17.69 11.61 1.85
C TRP A 409 -18.43 12.53 0.88
N PHE A 410 -18.47 13.83 1.16
CA PHE A 410 -19.12 14.80 0.29
C PHE A 410 -18.50 14.81 -1.11
N MET A 411 -17.16 14.81 -1.18
CA MET A 411 -16.42 14.89 -2.45
C MET A 411 -16.33 13.57 -3.20
N SER A 412 -16.20 12.43 -2.50
CA SER A 412 -15.89 11.13 -3.12
C SER A 412 -17.10 10.21 -3.24
N THR A 413 -18.19 10.51 -2.54
CA THR A 413 -19.40 9.68 -2.50
C THR A 413 -20.61 10.46 -2.97
N PHE A 414 -20.97 11.55 -2.27
CA PHE A 414 -22.20 12.29 -2.56
C PHE A 414 -22.17 12.97 -3.94
N LEU A 415 -21.11 13.72 -4.27
CA LEU A 415 -21.05 14.43 -5.56
C LEU A 415 -21.00 13.49 -6.78
N PRO A 416 -20.20 12.41 -6.81
CA PRO A 416 -20.27 11.43 -7.90
C PRO A 416 -21.64 10.75 -7.99
N ALA A 417 -22.23 10.35 -6.86
CA ALA A 417 -23.53 9.68 -6.88
C ALA A 417 -24.66 10.62 -7.30
N LEU A 418 -24.65 11.89 -6.86
CA LEU A 418 -25.55 12.94 -7.37
C LEU A 418 -25.30 13.22 -8.86
N LEU A 419 -24.07 13.01 -9.35
CA LEU A 419 -23.73 13.17 -10.76
C LEU A 419 -24.45 12.12 -11.62
N ASP A 420 -24.40 10.87 -11.16
CA ASP A 420 -24.88 9.69 -11.87
C ASP A 420 -26.33 9.30 -11.54
N TRP A 421 -26.99 10.02 -10.63
CA TRP A 421 -28.36 9.76 -10.19
C TRP A 421 -29.39 9.85 -11.34
N LYS A 422 -30.33 8.89 -11.37
CA LYS A 422 -31.38 8.72 -12.39
C LYS A 422 -32.75 8.44 -11.77
N GLY A 423 -33.22 9.29 -10.86
CA GLY A 423 -34.57 9.17 -10.31
C GLY A 423 -35.59 10.09 -11.00
N GLU A 424 -36.80 10.13 -10.44
CA GLU A 424 -37.96 10.83 -11.04
C GLU A 424 -37.75 12.34 -11.18
N ASN A 425 -37.08 12.99 -10.22
CA ASN A 425 -36.92 14.44 -10.19
C ASN A 425 -35.54 14.91 -10.69
N MET A 426 -35.27 14.67 -11.97
CA MET A 426 -34.01 15.08 -12.62
C MET A 426 -33.81 16.61 -12.62
N GLU A 427 -34.90 17.39 -12.60
CA GLU A 427 -34.84 18.85 -12.52
C GLU A 427 -34.35 19.33 -11.14
N GLY A 428 -34.91 18.78 -10.06
CA GLY A 428 -34.47 19.06 -8.69
C GLY A 428 -33.00 18.69 -8.48
N ARG A 429 -32.55 17.57 -9.04
CA ARG A 429 -31.14 17.16 -9.05
C ARG A 429 -30.24 18.21 -9.75
N ASN A 430 -30.68 18.73 -10.90
CA ASN A 430 -29.92 19.74 -11.65
C ASN A 430 -29.87 21.08 -10.91
N ASN A 431 -30.99 21.49 -10.31
CA ASN A 431 -31.10 22.72 -9.53
C ASN A 431 -30.23 22.64 -8.27
N LEU A 432 -30.17 21.48 -7.61
CA LEU A 432 -29.27 21.24 -6.49
C LEU A 432 -27.79 21.35 -6.89
N MET A 433 -27.40 20.78 -8.04
CA MET A 433 -26.04 20.92 -8.59
C MET A 433 -25.66 22.39 -8.84
N VAL A 434 -26.58 23.19 -9.38
CA VAL A 434 -26.37 24.64 -9.62
C VAL A 434 -26.28 25.40 -8.29
N ALA A 435 -27.15 25.11 -7.32
CA ALA A 435 -27.14 25.75 -6.00
C ALA A 435 -25.82 25.48 -5.25
N LEU A 436 -25.37 24.21 -5.24
CA LEU A 436 -24.10 23.83 -4.63
C LEU A 436 -22.90 24.48 -5.32
N LYS A 437 -22.97 24.68 -6.66
CA LYS A 437 -21.93 25.41 -7.39
C LYS A 437 -21.91 26.90 -7.03
N LYS A 438 -23.07 27.56 -6.93
CA LYS A 438 -23.16 28.98 -6.51
C LYS A 438 -22.53 29.22 -5.13
N MET A 439 -22.59 28.23 -4.24
CA MET A 439 -21.95 28.28 -2.91
C MET A 439 -20.47 27.83 -2.90
N ASN A 440 -19.83 27.63 -4.06
CA ASN A 440 -18.46 27.12 -4.19
C ASN A 440 -18.23 25.78 -3.47
N LYS A 441 -19.26 24.92 -3.38
CA LYS A 441 -19.17 23.60 -2.73
C LYS A 441 -18.76 22.48 -3.70
N ILE A 442 -18.78 22.73 -5.01
CA ILE A 442 -18.43 21.77 -6.06
C ILE A 442 -17.13 22.19 -6.77
N PRO A 443 -16.14 21.28 -6.95
CA PRO A 443 -14.96 21.51 -7.77
C PRO A 443 -15.29 21.80 -9.25
N ASP A 444 -14.56 22.73 -9.87
CA ASP A 444 -14.81 23.15 -11.26
C ASP A 444 -14.77 22.00 -12.27
N ASN A 445 -13.88 21.02 -12.07
CA ASN A 445 -13.73 19.88 -12.96
C ASN A 445 -14.99 18.98 -12.97
N LEU A 446 -15.60 18.78 -11.80
CA LEU A 446 -16.82 17.97 -11.66
C LEU A 446 -18.02 18.72 -12.25
N TYR A 447 -18.11 20.04 -12.03
CA TYR A 447 -19.18 20.85 -12.59
C TYR A 447 -19.09 20.96 -14.13
N LYS A 448 -17.88 21.03 -14.71
CA LYS A 448 -17.67 20.97 -16.17
C LYS A 448 -18.21 19.67 -16.76
N THR A 449 -17.97 18.54 -16.09
CA THR A 449 -18.46 17.22 -16.49
C THR A 449 -20.00 17.18 -16.51
N PHE A 450 -20.64 17.74 -15.48
CA PHE A 450 -22.10 17.89 -15.44
C PHE A 450 -22.66 18.72 -16.62
N ILE A 451 -22.06 19.87 -16.92
CA ILE A 451 -22.49 20.71 -18.06
C ILE A 451 -22.31 19.97 -19.39
N GLN A 452 -21.25 19.19 -19.54
CA GLN A 452 -21.02 18.39 -20.75
C GLN A 452 -22.09 17.31 -20.93
N GLN A 453 -22.47 16.60 -19.85
CA GLN A 453 -23.56 15.62 -19.86
C GLN A 453 -24.92 16.24 -20.22
N GLN A 454 -25.19 17.45 -19.73
CA GLN A 454 -26.42 18.19 -20.07
C GLN A 454 -26.49 18.59 -21.54
N LYS A 455 -25.35 18.97 -22.14
CA LYS A 455 -25.29 19.33 -23.56
C LYS A 455 -25.50 18.11 -24.48
N GLN A 456 -24.90 16.97 -24.13
CA GLN A 456 -25.06 15.71 -24.88
C GLN A 456 -26.51 15.20 -24.88
N LYS A 457 -27.26 15.40 -23.78
CA LYS A 457 -28.68 15.04 -23.70
C LYS A 457 -29.64 15.98 -24.44
N LYS A 458 -29.19 17.16 -24.89
CA LYS A 458 -29.99 18.08 -25.72
C LYS A 458 -29.76 17.90 -27.22
N THR A 459 -28.78 17.09 -27.61
CA THR A 459 -28.42 16.81 -29.02
C THR A 459 -28.79 15.40 -29.48
N ALA A 460 -29.33 14.58 -28.58
CA ALA A 460 -30.07 13.36 -28.85
C ALA A 460 -31.54 13.62 -28.55
#